data_AF-W4HBN3-F1
#
_entry.id   AF-W4HBN3-F1
#
_cell.length_a   1.000
_cell.length_b   1.000
_cell.length_c   1.000
_cell.angle_alpha   90.00
_cell.angle_beta   90.00
_cell.angle_gamma   90.00
#
_symmetry.space_group_name_H-M   'P 1'
#
loop_
_entity.id
_entity.type
_entity.pdbx_description
1 polymer ?
#
loop_
_entity_poly.entity_id
_entity_poly.type
_entity_poly.pdbx_seq_one_letter_code
_entity_poly.pdbx_strand_id
1 'polypeptide(L)'
;MGNLNCFEQCQAIREHDERAKFLQAGGAFTRKKYTFGLHTGTESVHLQLHADSDEILLWTSDKQADGAKPNEIEVGDIKSVLPSGTAGFQIYSMQGEVLLELDAESAEVRSEWVTALQWICEEVRRTQELNGTQKKHPASASSLKQMVKDQANKQAYWMKRQTEMKQREKEAEERKKKVGAVGMKFTAMAMANRT
;
A
#
# COMPACT_ATOMS: atom_id res chain seq x y z
N MET A 1 -5.43 -6.35 30.09
CA MET A 1 -4.99 -5.61 28.89
C MET A 1 -3.50 -5.37 29.05
N GLY A 2 -2.55 -5.78 28.23
CA GLY A 2 -2.52 -6.44 26.94
C GLY A 2 -1.06 -6.24 26.50
N ASN A 3 -0.20 -7.23 26.69
CA ASN A 3 1.25 -7.08 26.52
C ASN A 3 1.82 -8.25 25.70
N LEU A 4 1.18 -8.52 24.56
CA LEU A 4 1.53 -9.62 23.65
C LEU A 4 2.11 -9.15 22.31
N ASN A 5 2.23 -7.83 22.05
CA ASN A 5 2.71 -7.32 20.75
C ASN A 5 4.21 -6.99 20.69
N CYS A 6 4.95 -7.03 21.80
CA CYS A 6 6.36 -6.63 21.78
C CYS A 6 7.22 -7.61 20.96
N PHE A 7 6.98 -8.92 21.08
CA PHE A 7 7.75 -9.94 20.37
C PHE A 7 7.52 -9.91 18.86
N GLU A 8 6.25 -9.84 18.42
CA GLU A 8 5.90 -9.74 17.00
C GLU A 8 6.40 -8.43 16.38
N GLN A 9 6.33 -7.32 17.12
CA GLN A 9 6.84 -6.03 16.68
C GLN A 9 8.37 -6.04 16.57
N CYS A 10 9.08 -6.65 17.52
CA CYS A 10 10.54 -6.82 17.43
C CYS A 10 10.96 -7.73 16.27
N GLN A 11 10.18 -8.77 15.96
CA GLN A 11 10.46 -9.64 14.82
C GLN A 11 10.23 -8.92 13.49
N ALA A 12 9.14 -8.18 13.35
CA ALA A 12 8.85 -7.39 12.15
C ALA A 12 9.93 -6.31 11.89
N ILE A 13 10.42 -5.64 12.93
CA ILE A 13 11.53 -4.67 12.82
C ILE A 13 12.83 -5.35 12.39
N ARG A 14 13.13 -6.54 12.93
CA ARG A 14 14.33 -7.27 12.50
C ARG A 14 14.27 -7.70 11.04
N GLU A 15 13.13 -8.24 10.61
CA GLU A 15 12.94 -8.62 9.21
C GLU A 15 12.99 -7.39 8.28
N HIS A 16 12.53 -6.23 8.75
CA HIS A 16 12.69 -4.96 8.05
C HIS A 16 14.16 -4.64 7.82
N ASP A 17 14.95 -4.60 8.90
CA ASP A 17 16.35 -4.22 8.87
C ASP A 17 17.19 -5.18 8.02
N GLU A 18 16.88 -6.48 8.07
CA GLU A 18 17.58 -7.49 7.26
C GLU A 18 17.31 -7.28 5.76
N ARG A 19 16.05 -7.01 5.37
CA ARG A 19 15.69 -6.73 3.97
C ARG A 19 16.21 -5.37 3.49
N ALA A 20 16.14 -4.34 4.32
CA ALA A 20 16.69 -3.03 4.00
C ALA A 20 18.21 -3.10 3.79
N LYS A 21 18.95 -3.78 4.68
CA LYS A 21 20.40 -4.00 4.52
C LYS A 21 20.74 -4.77 3.25
N PHE A 22 19.95 -5.78 2.91
CA PHE A 22 20.12 -6.51 1.65
C PHE A 22 19.99 -5.58 0.43
N LEU A 23 18.97 -4.72 0.41
CA LEU A 23 18.77 -3.77 -0.69
C LEU A 23 19.80 -2.63 -0.69
N GLN A 24 20.29 -2.20 0.48
CA GLN A 24 21.35 -1.20 0.64
C GLN A 24 22.72 -1.72 0.19
N ALA A 25 22.99 -3.02 0.35
CA ALA A 25 24.20 -3.64 -0.20
C ALA A 25 24.27 -3.55 -1.73
N GLY A 26 23.10 -3.39 -2.38
CA GLY A 26 22.98 -3.20 -3.80
C GLY A 26 23.08 -4.49 -4.60
N GLY A 27 22.65 -4.41 -5.86
CA GLY A 27 22.67 -5.53 -6.80
C GLY A 27 23.02 -5.06 -8.19
N ALA A 28 23.70 -5.91 -8.95
CA ALA A 28 24.01 -5.67 -10.35
C ALA A 28 23.02 -6.44 -11.24
N PHE A 29 22.45 -5.73 -12.21
CA PHE A 29 21.41 -6.22 -13.10
C PHE A 29 21.72 -5.84 -14.54
N THR A 30 21.09 -6.53 -15.47
CA THR A 30 21.19 -6.20 -16.88
C THR A 30 19.90 -5.54 -17.33
N ARG A 31 19.96 -4.43 -18.05
CA ARG A 31 18.79 -3.79 -18.65
C ARG A 31 18.86 -3.87 -20.17
N LYS A 32 17.73 -4.19 -20.81
CA LYS A 32 17.60 -4.09 -22.26
C LYS A 32 17.47 -2.62 -22.66
N LYS A 33 18.34 -2.18 -23.55
CA LYS A 33 18.28 -0.85 -24.14
C LYS A 33 17.42 -0.88 -25.40
N TYR A 34 16.51 0.07 -25.47
CA TYR A 34 15.70 0.32 -26.66
C TYR A 34 16.03 1.71 -27.21
N THR A 35 16.11 1.83 -28.53
CA THR A 35 16.30 3.12 -29.21
C THR A 35 15.39 3.11 -30.44
N PHE A 36 14.47 4.07 -30.52
CA PHE A 36 13.42 4.10 -31.56
C PHE A 36 12.65 2.77 -31.70
N GLY A 37 12.34 2.12 -30.58
CA GLY A 37 11.58 0.85 -30.54
C GLY A 37 12.38 -0.39 -30.95
N LEU A 38 13.64 -0.25 -31.35
CA LEU A 38 14.53 -1.36 -31.67
C LEU A 38 15.40 -1.69 -30.45
N HIS A 39 15.58 -2.97 -30.19
CA HIS A 39 16.54 -3.43 -29.19
C HIS A 39 17.96 -3.13 -29.69
N THR A 40 18.68 -2.27 -28.99
CA THR A 40 20.03 -1.81 -29.37
C THR A 40 21.15 -2.39 -28.51
N GLY A 41 20.81 -3.34 -27.63
CA GLY A 41 21.74 -4.07 -26.79
C GLY A 41 21.35 -4.03 -25.32
N THR A 42 22.29 -4.40 -24.46
CA THR A 42 22.11 -4.43 -23.01
C THR A 42 23.06 -3.47 -22.32
N GLU A 43 22.73 -3.09 -21.09
CA GLU A 43 23.60 -2.31 -20.20
C GLU A 43 23.57 -2.90 -18.80
N SER A 44 24.68 -2.76 -18.07
CA SER A 44 24.74 -3.10 -16.65
C SER A 44 24.16 -1.95 -15.84
N VAL A 45 23.29 -2.27 -14.89
CA VAL A 45 22.62 -1.34 -13.99
C VAL A 45 22.90 -1.80 -12.57
N HIS A 46 23.45 -0.91 -11.75
CA HIS A 46 23.53 -1.12 -10.31
C HIS A 46 22.31 -0.51 -9.64
N LEU A 47 21.61 -1.29 -8.81
CA LEU A 47 20.41 -0.88 -8.09
C LEU A 47 20.67 -1.04 -6.59
N GLN A 48 20.41 -0.01 -5.79
CA GLN A 48 20.60 -0.04 -4.34
C GLN A 48 19.59 0.86 -3.63
N LEU A 49 19.20 0.51 -2.41
CA LEU A 49 18.45 1.40 -1.54
C LEU A 49 19.39 2.46 -0.94
N HIS A 50 18.89 3.68 -0.70
CA HIS A 50 19.69 4.72 -0.09
C HIS A 50 20.12 4.33 1.34
N ALA A 51 21.37 4.60 1.71
CA ALA A 51 21.96 4.15 2.99
C ALA A 51 21.24 4.73 4.22
N ASP A 52 20.83 6.00 4.13
CA ASP A 52 20.17 6.71 5.24
C ASP A 52 18.64 6.80 5.10
N SER A 53 18.05 6.25 4.02
CA SER A 53 16.62 6.39 3.75
C SER A 53 16.05 5.19 3.01
N ASP A 54 15.02 4.59 3.58
CA ASP A 54 14.28 3.49 2.94
C ASP A 54 13.27 4.00 1.90
N GLU A 55 13.14 5.31 1.74
CA GLU A 55 12.19 5.93 0.81
C GLU A 55 12.78 6.18 -0.60
N ILE A 56 14.10 5.98 -0.79
CA ILE A 56 14.77 6.32 -2.04
C ILE A 56 15.53 5.11 -2.57
N LEU A 57 15.17 4.68 -3.78
CA LEU A 57 15.87 3.66 -4.54
C LEU A 57 16.78 4.33 -5.57
N LEU A 58 18.07 4.03 -5.52
CA LEU A 58 19.11 4.59 -6.38
C LEU A 58 19.48 3.59 -7.48
N TRP A 59 19.60 4.06 -8.71
CA TRP A 59 20.15 3.24 -9.79
C TRP A 59 21.12 4.01 -10.69
N THR A 60 22.18 3.32 -11.10
CA THR A 60 23.21 3.85 -12.01
C THR A 60 23.38 2.90 -13.18
N SER A 61 23.57 3.43 -14.39
CA SER A 61 23.99 2.64 -15.54
C SER A 61 25.51 2.71 -15.66
N ASP A 62 26.14 1.63 -16.09
CA ASP A 62 27.56 1.58 -16.45
C ASP A 62 27.93 2.60 -17.56
N LYS A 63 26.96 2.95 -18.41
CA LYS A 63 27.14 3.97 -19.46
C LYS A 63 27.02 5.40 -18.96
N GLN A 64 26.72 5.57 -17.67
CA GLN A 64 26.63 6.88 -17.06
C GLN A 64 28.03 7.46 -16.88
N ALA A 65 28.19 8.76 -17.11
CA ALA A 65 29.50 9.41 -17.00
C ALA A 65 30.07 9.27 -15.58
N ASP A 66 31.37 9.08 -15.47
CA ASP A 66 32.05 8.98 -14.18
C ASP A 66 31.80 10.25 -13.34
N GLY A 67 31.30 10.07 -12.11
CA GLY A 67 30.88 11.16 -11.22
C GLY A 67 29.47 11.74 -11.47
N ALA A 68 28.68 11.19 -12.38
CA ALA A 68 27.29 11.60 -12.56
C ALA A 68 26.41 11.13 -11.38
N LYS A 69 25.43 11.95 -11.01
CA LYS A 69 24.50 11.64 -9.90
C LYS A 69 23.66 10.41 -10.21
N PRO A 70 23.47 9.48 -9.26
CA PRO A 70 22.58 8.33 -9.44
C PRO A 70 21.16 8.80 -9.73
N ASN A 71 20.43 7.98 -10.48
CA ASN A 71 19.01 8.21 -10.71
C ASN A 71 18.24 7.76 -9.48
N GLU A 72 17.30 8.58 -9.03
CA GLU A 72 16.55 8.36 -7.80
C GLU A 72 15.10 8.00 -8.15
N ILE A 73 14.55 7.03 -7.42
CA ILE A 73 13.15 6.64 -7.50
C ILE A 73 12.60 6.68 -6.08
N GLU A 74 11.56 7.50 -5.86
CA GLU A 74 10.83 7.48 -4.60
C GLU A 74 10.11 6.14 -4.46
N VAL A 75 10.41 5.38 -3.41
CA VAL A 75 9.83 4.06 -3.13
C VAL A 75 8.32 4.16 -2.96
N GLY A 76 7.83 5.28 -2.39
CA GLY A 76 6.40 5.58 -2.29
C GLY A 76 5.67 5.69 -3.64
N ASP A 77 6.41 5.99 -4.72
CA ASP A 77 5.87 6.11 -6.08
C ASP A 77 5.84 4.76 -6.83
N ILE A 78 6.36 3.69 -6.21
CA ILE A 78 6.35 2.33 -6.75
C ILE A 78 5.06 1.63 -6.35
N LYS A 79 4.28 1.21 -7.35
CA LYS A 79 3.03 0.47 -7.14
C LYS A 79 3.26 -1.00 -6.85
N SER A 80 4.13 -1.62 -7.64
CA SER A 80 4.36 -3.06 -7.63
C SER A 80 5.65 -3.38 -8.37
N VAL A 81 6.37 -4.38 -7.84
CA VAL A 81 7.51 -5.00 -8.52
C VAL A 81 7.07 -6.39 -8.96
N LEU A 82 7.15 -6.73 -10.23
CA LEU A 82 6.64 -8.01 -10.75
C LEU A 82 7.76 -8.79 -11.45
N PRO A 83 7.83 -10.13 -11.27
CA PRO A 83 8.74 -10.95 -12.06
C PRO A 83 8.31 -10.94 -13.54
N SER A 84 9.30 -10.96 -14.44
CA SER A 84 9.12 -10.96 -15.89
C SER A 84 10.06 -11.98 -16.53
N GLY A 85 9.51 -12.98 -17.21
CA GLY A 85 10.29 -14.05 -17.82
C GLY A 85 11.06 -14.90 -16.80
N THR A 86 12.22 -15.42 -17.21
CA THR A 86 12.97 -16.43 -16.44
C THR A 86 13.75 -15.81 -15.27
N ALA A 87 14.48 -14.73 -15.52
CA ALA A 87 15.32 -14.06 -14.52
C ALA A 87 15.07 -12.54 -14.42
N GLY A 88 14.10 -12.02 -15.19
CA GLY A 88 13.78 -10.60 -15.22
C GLY A 88 12.72 -10.18 -14.20
N PHE A 89 12.66 -8.89 -13.91
CA PHE A 89 11.61 -8.25 -13.14
C PHE A 89 11.42 -6.80 -13.59
N GLN A 90 10.23 -6.27 -13.32
CA GLN A 90 9.80 -4.94 -13.73
C GLN A 90 9.27 -4.18 -12.52
N ILE A 91 9.67 -2.91 -12.40
CA ILE A 91 9.21 -1.98 -11.38
C ILE A 91 8.17 -1.07 -12.02
N TYR A 92 6.96 -1.03 -11.45
CA TYR A 92 5.85 -0.22 -11.95
C TYR A 92 5.60 0.98 -11.06
N SER A 93 5.37 2.15 -11.66
CA SER A 93 4.93 3.35 -10.96
C SER A 93 3.48 3.24 -10.51
N MET A 94 3.06 4.11 -9.59
CA MET A 94 1.65 4.31 -9.21
C MET A 94 0.73 4.60 -10.41
N GLN A 95 1.29 5.13 -11.49
CA GLN A 95 0.57 5.46 -12.72
C GLN A 95 0.43 4.26 -13.67
N GLY A 96 1.10 3.14 -13.37
CA GLY A 96 1.12 1.92 -14.19
C GLY A 96 2.17 1.91 -15.29
N GLU A 97 3.11 2.86 -15.27
CA GLU A 97 4.22 2.92 -16.20
C GLU A 97 5.39 2.06 -15.69
N VAL A 98 6.16 1.45 -16.60
CA VAL A 98 7.37 0.69 -16.25
C VAL A 98 8.50 1.69 -15.97
N LEU A 99 8.95 1.76 -14.72
CA LEU A 99 10.07 2.59 -14.29
C LEU A 99 11.41 1.94 -14.66
N LEU A 100 11.54 0.65 -14.39
CA LEU A 100 12.69 -0.16 -14.78
C LEU A 100 12.27 -1.56 -15.17
N GLU A 101 12.95 -2.11 -16.18
CA GLU A 101 12.98 -3.52 -16.50
C GLU A 101 14.42 -4.01 -16.34
N LEU A 102 14.61 -5.02 -15.50
CA LEU A 102 15.91 -5.54 -15.10
C LEU A 102 15.92 -7.05 -15.23
N ASP A 103 17.05 -7.60 -15.67
CA ASP A 103 17.37 -9.02 -15.73
C ASP A 103 18.43 -9.33 -14.66
N ALA A 104 18.11 -10.23 -13.72
CA ALA A 104 19.02 -10.72 -12.71
C ALA A 104 19.88 -11.88 -13.24
N GLU A 105 20.95 -12.21 -12.53
CA GLU A 105 21.82 -13.35 -12.86
C GLU A 105 21.08 -14.69 -12.75
N SER A 106 20.18 -14.83 -11.77
CA SER A 106 19.40 -16.05 -11.54
C SER A 106 17.96 -15.74 -11.14
N ALA A 107 17.09 -16.74 -11.31
CA ALA A 107 15.68 -16.66 -10.88
C ALA A 107 15.54 -16.54 -9.35
N GLU A 108 16.51 -17.05 -8.59
CA GLU A 108 16.56 -16.95 -7.13
C GLU A 108 16.82 -15.51 -6.71
N VAL A 109 17.89 -14.89 -7.24
CA VAL A 109 18.24 -13.48 -6.98
C VAL A 109 17.07 -12.57 -7.37
N ARG A 110 16.46 -12.79 -8.54
CA ARG A 110 15.24 -12.06 -8.94
C ARG A 110 14.15 -12.18 -7.88
N SER A 111 13.87 -13.38 -7.40
CA SER A 111 12.74 -13.62 -6.47
C SER A 111 13.01 -12.99 -5.10
N GLU A 112 14.24 -13.04 -4.61
CA GLU A 112 14.67 -12.35 -3.39
C GLU A 112 14.49 -10.83 -3.52
N TRP A 113 14.98 -10.24 -4.62
CA TRP A 113 14.85 -8.80 -4.88
C TRP A 113 13.40 -8.35 -5.03
N VAL A 114 12.58 -9.07 -5.78
CA VAL A 114 11.15 -8.77 -5.92
C VAL A 114 10.46 -8.80 -4.56
N THR A 115 10.73 -9.82 -3.75
CA THR A 115 10.11 -9.97 -2.43
C THR A 115 10.55 -8.86 -1.47
N ALA A 116 11.86 -8.58 -1.42
CA ALA A 116 12.41 -7.54 -0.55
C ALA A 116 11.89 -6.15 -0.94
N LEU A 117 11.89 -5.81 -2.23
CA LEU A 117 11.40 -4.52 -2.73
C LEU A 117 9.90 -4.35 -2.49
N GLN A 118 9.08 -5.36 -2.79
CA GLN A 118 7.64 -5.30 -2.52
C GLN A 118 7.36 -5.00 -1.04
N TRP A 119 8.07 -5.69 -0.16
CA TRP A 119 7.87 -5.55 1.28
C TRP A 119 8.26 -4.14 1.78
N ILE A 120 9.39 -3.59 1.34
CA ILE A 120 9.79 -2.22 1.67
C ILE A 120 8.82 -1.19 1.08
N CYS A 121 8.34 -1.37 -0.15
CA CYS A 121 7.33 -0.49 -0.75
C CYS A 121 6.04 -0.45 0.08
N GLU A 122 5.58 -1.59 0.57
CA GLU A 122 4.39 -1.68 1.43
C GLU A 122 4.60 -1.00 2.78
N GLU A 123 5.76 -1.17 3.41
CA GLU A 123 6.05 -0.59 4.72
C GLU A 123 6.24 0.94 4.65
N VAL A 124 6.95 1.43 3.63
CA VAL A 124 7.09 2.87 3.37
C VAL A 124 5.71 3.48 3.13
N ARG A 125 4.87 2.84 2.31
CA ARG A 125 3.52 3.33 2.05
C ARG A 125 2.67 3.33 3.32
N ARG A 126 2.71 2.27 4.13
CA ARG A 126 2.00 2.20 5.42
C ARG A 126 2.44 3.34 6.33
N THR A 127 3.75 3.60 6.40
CA THR A 127 4.33 4.67 7.22
C THR A 127 3.88 6.05 6.73
N GLN A 128 3.85 6.29 5.42
CA GLN A 128 3.35 7.54 4.84
C GLN A 128 1.84 7.73 5.03
N GLU A 129 1.04 6.67 4.98
CA GLU A 129 -0.39 6.69 5.30
C GLU A 129 -0.63 7.03 6.77
N LEU A 130 0.17 6.48 7.69
CA LEU A 130 0.11 6.77 9.13
C LEU A 130 0.55 8.21 9.47
N ASN A 131 1.61 8.69 8.82
CA ASN A 131 2.15 10.03 9.05
C ASN A 131 1.40 11.13 8.30
N GLY A 132 0.43 10.78 7.44
CA GLY A 132 -0.33 11.73 6.64
C GLY A 132 0.49 12.47 5.57
N THR A 133 1.69 11.97 5.27
CA THR A 133 2.67 12.60 4.37
C THR A 133 2.56 12.12 2.92
N GLN A 134 1.49 11.41 2.56
CA GLN A 134 1.20 11.04 1.16
C GLN A 134 1.38 12.25 0.22
N LYS A 135 2.54 12.31 -0.45
CA LYS A 135 2.78 13.28 -1.51
C LYS A 135 1.77 12.96 -2.60
N LYS A 136 0.80 13.86 -2.81
CA LYS A 136 -0.18 13.72 -3.88
C LYS A 136 0.57 13.70 -5.21
N HIS A 137 0.67 12.54 -5.84
CA HIS A 137 1.09 12.46 -7.23
C HIS A 137 0.24 13.39 -8.10
N PRO A 138 0.81 14.06 -9.11
CA PRO A 138 0.02 14.78 -10.09
C PRO A 138 -0.94 13.78 -10.72
N ALA A 139 -2.24 14.00 -10.51
CA ALA A 139 -3.27 13.10 -11.00
C ALA A 139 -3.19 13.03 -12.53
N SER A 140 -2.71 11.90 -13.05
CA SER A 140 -3.00 11.50 -14.43
C SER A 140 -4.52 11.52 -14.63
N ALA A 141 -5.00 11.96 -15.80
CA ALA A 141 -6.43 12.11 -16.10
C ALA A 141 -7.24 10.80 -15.89
N SER A 142 -6.57 9.64 -15.90
CA SER A 142 -7.14 8.34 -15.53
C SER A 142 -7.40 8.21 -14.02
N SER A 143 -6.46 8.71 -13.20
CA SER A 143 -6.54 8.71 -11.73
C SER A 143 -7.69 9.56 -11.21
N LEU A 144 -8.02 10.68 -11.86
CA LEU A 144 -9.14 11.54 -11.46
C LEU A 144 -10.51 10.83 -11.61
N LYS A 145 -10.73 10.12 -12.72
CA LYS A 145 -11.97 9.34 -12.93
C LYS A 145 -12.08 8.17 -11.95
N GLN A 146 -10.95 7.55 -11.61
CA GLN A 146 -10.90 6.47 -10.63
C GLN A 146 -11.14 6.99 -9.21
N MET A 147 -10.58 8.14 -8.87
CA MET A 147 -10.76 8.81 -7.58
C MET A 147 -12.21 9.28 -7.38
N VAL A 148 -12.88 9.80 -8.42
CA VAL A 148 -14.32 10.14 -8.36
C VAL A 148 -15.18 8.89 -8.15
N LYS A 149 -14.85 7.77 -8.79
CA LYS A 149 -15.54 6.49 -8.55
C LYS A 149 -15.29 5.94 -7.15
N ASP A 150 -14.05 6.03 -6.64
CA ASP A 150 -13.69 5.54 -5.31
C ASP A 150 -14.31 6.41 -4.21
N GLN A 151 -14.37 7.73 -4.42
CA GLN A 151 -15.01 8.68 -3.51
C GLN A 151 -16.54 8.51 -3.50
N ALA A 152 -17.15 8.23 -4.66
CA ALA A 152 -18.58 7.90 -4.75
C ALA A 152 -18.89 6.56 -4.05
N ASN A 153 -18.04 5.54 -4.20
CA ASN A 153 -18.21 4.26 -3.52
C ASN A 153 -18.03 4.37 -2.00
N LYS A 154 -17.06 5.18 -1.53
CA LYS A 154 -16.87 5.45 -0.10
C LYS A 154 -18.04 6.25 0.48
N GLN A 155 -18.53 7.28 -0.20
CA GLN A 155 -19.73 8.01 0.24
C GLN A 155 -20.98 7.14 0.26
N ALA A 156 -21.17 6.27 -0.74
CA ALA A 156 -22.27 5.30 -0.75
C ALA A 156 -22.17 4.31 0.42
N TYR A 157 -20.97 3.84 0.76
CA TYR A 157 -20.74 2.97 1.92
C TYR A 157 -21.06 3.69 3.24
N TRP A 158 -20.66 4.96 3.38
CA TRP A 158 -20.92 5.76 4.59
C TRP A 158 -22.40 6.12 4.74
N MET A 159 -23.08 6.45 3.65
CA MET A 159 -24.53 6.68 3.62
C MET A 159 -25.30 5.41 3.98
N LYS A 160 -24.91 4.24 3.43
CA LYS A 160 -25.53 2.95 3.74
C LYS A 160 -25.36 2.57 5.21
N ARG A 161 -24.18 2.83 5.79
CA ARG A 161 -23.89 2.62 7.21
C ARG A 161 -24.73 3.55 8.11
N GLN A 162 -24.86 4.82 7.74
CA GLN A 162 -25.67 5.81 8.46
C GLN A 162 -27.17 5.49 8.40
N THR A 163 -27.67 5.02 7.25
CA THR A 163 -29.07 4.61 7.10
C THR A 163 -29.37 3.34 7.89
N GLU A 164 -28.46 2.36 7.92
CA GLU A 164 -28.61 1.12 8.68
C GLU A 164 -28.63 1.39 10.20
N MET A 165 -27.78 2.31 10.68
CA MET A 165 -27.79 2.74 12.09
C MET A 165 -29.09 3.45 12.47
N LYS A 166 -29.59 4.39 11.65
CA LYS A 166 -30.86 5.10 11.89
C LYS A 166 -32.08 4.17 11.81
N GLN A 167 -32.02 3.14 10.97
CA GLN A 167 -33.10 2.17 10.83
C GLN A 167 -33.18 1.25 12.06
N ARG A 168 -32.04 0.85 12.63
CA ARG A 168 -31.99 0.14 13.91
C ARG A 168 -32.47 0.98 15.10
N GLU A 169 -32.18 2.28 15.13
CA GLU A 169 -32.71 3.18 16.17
C GLU A 169 -34.24 3.31 16.07
N LYS A 170 -34.78 3.48 14.86
CA LYS A 170 -36.24 3.55 14.65
C LYS A 170 -36.94 2.24 15.03
N GLU A 171 -36.39 1.09 14.67
CA GLU A 171 -36.95 -0.20 15.06
C GLU A 171 -36.88 -0.43 16.59
N ALA A 172 -35.82 0.05 17.25
CA ALA A 172 -35.71 -0.01 18.71
C ALA A 172 -36.70 0.96 19.40
N GLU A 173 -36.92 2.15 18.83
CA GLU A 173 -37.91 3.11 19.32
C GLU A 173 -39.35 2.60 19.12
N GLU A 174 -39.64 1.96 17.98
CA GLU A 174 -40.94 1.32 17.72
C GLU A 174 -41.18 0.10 18.60
N ARG A 175 -40.14 -0.71 18.90
CA ARG A 175 -40.24 -1.79 19.90
C ARG A 175 -40.48 -1.22 21.30
N LYS A 176 -39.80 -0.14 21.70
CA LYS A 176 -40.07 0.56 22.97
C LYS A 176 -41.49 1.12 23.04
N LYS A 177 -42.02 1.70 21.96
CA LYS A 177 -43.41 2.20 21.90
C LYS A 177 -44.43 1.06 22.01
N LYS A 178 -44.20 -0.07 21.34
CA LYS A 178 -45.08 -1.26 21.43
C LYS A 178 -45.05 -1.92 22.82
N VAL A 179 -43.90 -1.98 23.48
CA VAL A 179 -43.77 -2.57 24.82
C VAL A 179 -44.26 -1.62 25.92
N GLY A 180 -44.05 -0.31 25.80
CA GLY A 180 -44.54 0.70 26.75
C GLY A 180 -46.06 0.80 26.81
N ALA A 181 -46.75 0.64 25.67
CA ALA A 181 -48.21 0.68 25.61
C ALA A 181 -48.88 -0.56 26.23
N VAL A 182 -48.21 -1.72 26.21
CA VAL A 182 -48.74 -2.96 26.80
C VAL A 182 -48.41 -3.02 28.30
N GLY A 183 -47.20 -2.63 28.71
CA GLY A 183 -46.80 -2.59 30.13
C GLY A 183 -47.60 -1.61 30.99
N MET A 184 -48.04 -0.47 30.43
CA MET A 184 -48.86 0.50 31.16
C MET A 184 -50.30 0.01 31.44
N LYS A 185 -50.87 -0.86 30.60
CA LYS A 185 -52.21 -1.42 30.86
C LYS A 185 -52.22 -2.35 32.07
N PHE A 186 -51.18 -3.17 32.24
CA PHE A 186 -51.08 -4.07 33.39
C PHE A 186 -50.68 -3.34 34.68
N THR A 187 -49.85 -2.30 34.62
CA THR A 187 -49.51 -1.48 35.80
C THR A 187 -50.67 -0.61 36.28
N ALA A 188 -51.48 -0.04 35.38
CA ALA A 188 -52.68 0.70 35.75
C ALA A 188 -53.77 -0.20 36.35
N MET A 189 -53.97 -1.40 35.79
CA MET A 189 -54.95 -2.37 36.30
C MET A 189 -54.52 -2.94 37.67
N ALA A 190 -53.22 -3.13 37.90
CA ALA A 190 -52.69 -3.55 39.18
C ALA A 190 -52.75 -2.45 40.26
N MET A 191 -52.87 -1.16 39.90
CA MET A 191 -53.03 -0.04 40.84
C MET A 191 -54.49 0.28 41.14
N ALA A 192 -55.42 -0.03 40.23
CA ALA A 192 -56.86 0.16 40.41
C ALA A 192 -57.51 -0.92 41.30
N ASN A 193 -56.88 -2.08 41.47
CA ASN A 193 -57.39 -3.18 42.31
C ASN A 193 -56.85 -3.15 43.76
N ARG A 194 -56.31 -1.99 44.20
CA ARG A 194 -55.74 -1.79 45.55
C ARG A 194 -56.57 -0.86 46.43
N THR A 195 -57.74 -0.42 45.94
CA THR A 195 -58.80 0.26 46.69
C THR A 195 -59.95 -0.70 46.87
#